data_AF-A0A2Z4EJ82-F1
#
_entry.id   AF-A0A2Z4EJ82-F1
#
_cell.length_a   1.000
_cell.length_b   1.000
_cell.length_c   1.000
_cell.angle_alpha   90.00
_cell.angle_beta   90.00
_cell.angle_gamma   90.00
#
_symmetry.space_group_name_H-M   'P 1'
#
loop_
_entity.id
_entity.type
_entity.pdbx_description
1 polymer ?
#
loop_
_entity_poly.entity_id
_entity_poly.type
_entity_poly.pdbx_seq_one_letter_code
_entity_poly.pdbx_strand_id
1 'polypeptide(L)'
;MAAAAASLLLLQCVVTMLAGAATADAQYSAQTFADLQNAARADVGVAPLAWDDTLAGYAQRYAGERKGDCKLVHSDGPYGESIFWGNKGGNWTASDAVALWVQEKQYYNCSDGSCAAGKICSHYTQIVWANTTRVGCAAVACDGNLGTFILCEYDPRGNVPGVRPYAGCGQFNRSAQSSPQDFLNLQNAARAGVGVGMLSWDSTVAAYAEGYAEKRKGDCRKVSSGGPYGENIFQGGTGISWTVSDALFSWLGEKQKYDCASNACKEGQACGEYTQLVWANSTRVGCASVTCEGGGTFITCNYDPPGNIAGERPYLGCGGQAGGTPPPTSDKVNGTAANGNGNGSNANSSNPRRNGSSPAILPIVLPVVTILGLISAISIYIWIKRPSPKKTLSYTACSEDIEDIKSVLLDPSVIRTATSNFSEENKLGEGGFGQVYKGMMPDGQEIAVKRLSEGSKQGLPELKNELLLVAKLQHRNLVKLIGACLDGEDKLLVYEYIPKKSLDAFIFDDEKRGKLAWDTRYKIICGIARGLAYLHDESRIKVIHRDLKPSNILLEMDMNPKISDFGLASVFEGDHTKHITRRVAGTYAVDIWHQNMRFLDMFQPNQMCSALE
;
A
#
# COMPACT_ATOMS: atom_id res chain seq x y z
N MET A 1 -6.92 -27.97 -53.70
CA MET A 1 -7.59 -27.18 -52.64
C MET A 1 -7.11 -27.52 -51.23
N ALA A 2 -6.83 -28.78 -50.88
CA ALA A 2 -6.31 -29.15 -49.56
C ALA A 2 -4.91 -28.56 -49.21
N ALA A 3 -4.02 -28.43 -50.19
CA ALA A 3 -2.67 -27.87 -49.98
C ALA A 3 -2.69 -26.37 -49.65
N ALA A 4 -3.60 -25.58 -50.24
CA ALA A 4 -3.72 -24.15 -49.98
C ALA A 4 -4.29 -23.85 -48.57
N ALA A 5 -5.20 -24.71 -48.08
CA ALA A 5 -5.74 -24.61 -46.72
C ALA A 5 -4.67 -24.94 -45.66
N ALA A 6 -3.81 -25.92 -45.92
CA ALA A 6 -2.68 -26.24 -45.03
C ALA A 6 -1.63 -25.12 -44.96
N SER A 7 -1.35 -24.46 -46.08
CA SER A 7 -0.45 -23.30 -46.11
C SER A 7 -1.03 -22.08 -45.40
N LEU A 8 -2.34 -21.82 -45.48
CA LEU A 8 -2.99 -20.75 -44.70
C LEU A 8 -3.00 -21.03 -43.20
N LEU A 9 -3.27 -22.28 -42.79
CA LEU A 9 -3.24 -22.69 -41.38
C LEU A 9 -1.82 -22.58 -40.78
N LEU A 10 -0.80 -22.97 -41.55
CA LEU A 10 0.60 -22.78 -41.15
C LEU A 10 0.98 -21.31 -41.06
N LEU A 11 0.52 -20.47 -42.00
CA LEU A 11 0.75 -19.02 -41.95
C LEU A 11 0.04 -18.39 -40.74
N GLN A 12 -1.19 -18.81 -40.43
CA GLN A 12 -1.95 -18.33 -39.28
C GLN A 12 -1.28 -18.73 -37.96
N CYS A 13 -0.78 -19.96 -37.85
CA CYS A 13 -0.01 -20.44 -36.71
C CYS A 13 1.34 -19.71 -36.56
N VAL A 14 2.05 -19.46 -37.65
CA VAL A 14 3.31 -18.70 -37.63
C VAL A 14 3.06 -17.24 -37.25
N VAL A 15 1.99 -16.62 -37.75
CA VAL A 15 1.60 -15.24 -37.38
C VAL A 15 1.15 -15.16 -35.92
N THR A 16 0.43 -16.16 -35.39
CA THR A 16 0.07 -16.20 -33.95
C THR A 16 1.27 -16.49 -33.04
N MET A 17 2.23 -17.33 -33.48
CA MET A 17 3.49 -17.54 -32.74
C MET A 17 4.39 -16.30 -32.78
N LEU A 18 4.48 -15.60 -33.92
CA LEU A 18 5.25 -14.36 -34.05
C LEU A 18 4.60 -13.20 -33.28
N ALA A 19 3.27 -13.10 -33.27
CA ALA A 19 2.55 -12.13 -32.45
C ALA A 19 2.68 -12.45 -30.94
N GLY A 20 2.60 -13.72 -30.55
CA GLY A 20 2.83 -14.17 -29.17
C GLY A 20 4.26 -13.93 -28.67
N ALA A 21 5.26 -14.14 -29.54
CA ALA A 21 6.67 -13.83 -29.25
C ALA A 21 6.91 -12.31 -29.17
N ALA A 22 6.35 -11.52 -30.10
CA ALA A 22 6.44 -10.06 -30.08
C ALA A 22 5.74 -9.43 -28.86
N THR A 23 4.65 -10.04 -28.37
CA THR A 23 4.00 -9.59 -27.13
C THR A 23 4.83 -9.92 -25.90
N ALA A 24 5.45 -11.10 -25.82
CA ALA A 24 6.30 -11.48 -24.68
C ALA A 24 7.58 -10.63 -24.59
N ASP A 25 8.17 -10.26 -25.74
CA ASP A 25 9.33 -9.36 -25.82
C ASP A 25 9.02 -7.95 -25.30
N ALA A 26 7.78 -7.47 -25.44
CA ALA A 26 7.38 -6.15 -24.96
C ALA A 26 7.12 -6.09 -23.44
N GLN A 27 6.64 -7.18 -22.82
CA GLN A 27 6.27 -7.18 -21.39
C GLN A 27 7.46 -7.04 -20.44
N TYR A 28 8.63 -7.49 -20.89
CA TYR A 28 9.89 -7.48 -20.12
C TYR A 28 11.02 -6.80 -20.90
N SER A 29 10.68 -5.91 -21.84
CA SER A 29 11.68 -5.25 -22.68
C SER A 29 12.60 -4.36 -21.85
N ALA A 30 13.86 -4.26 -22.29
CA ALA A 30 14.85 -3.33 -21.75
C ALA A 30 14.31 -1.90 -21.68
N GLN A 31 13.62 -1.48 -22.74
CA GLN A 31 13.03 -0.15 -22.86
C GLN A 31 11.97 0.08 -21.77
N THR A 32 11.08 -0.87 -21.54
CA THR A 32 10.02 -0.76 -20.51
C THR A 32 10.60 -0.61 -19.11
N PHE A 33 11.60 -1.42 -18.75
CA PHE A 33 12.26 -1.31 -17.45
C PHE A 33 12.99 0.02 -17.29
N ALA A 34 13.71 0.47 -18.31
CA ALA A 34 14.48 1.72 -18.27
C ALA A 34 13.55 2.94 -18.19
N ASP A 35 12.52 3.02 -19.03
CA ASP A 35 11.62 4.19 -19.11
C ASP A 35 10.88 4.44 -17.80
N LEU A 36 10.33 3.39 -17.18
CA LEU A 36 9.56 3.54 -15.93
C LEU A 36 10.45 3.97 -14.77
N GLN A 37 11.67 3.44 -14.69
CA GLN A 37 12.63 3.82 -13.66
C GLN A 37 13.17 5.23 -13.90
N ASN A 38 13.44 5.58 -15.16
CA ASN A 38 13.92 6.90 -15.54
C ASN A 38 12.87 7.99 -15.31
N ALA A 39 11.58 7.68 -15.41
CA ALA A 39 10.53 8.60 -14.98
C ALA A 39 10.57 8.86 -13.46
N ALA A 40 10.73 7.81 -12.65
CA ALA A 40 10.88 7.98 -11.20
C ALA A 40 12.16 8.74 -10.81
N ARG A 41 13.24 8.60 -11.57
CA ARG A 41 14.50 9.35 -11.38
C ARG A 41 14.36 10.81 -11.80
N ALA A 42 13.66 11.05 -12.90
CA ALA A 42 13.37 12.39 -13.35
C ALA A 42 12.64 13.17 -12.26
N ASP A 43 11.60 12.60 -11.63
CA ASP A 43 10.81 13.22 -10.54
C ASP A 43 11.67 13.86 -9.42
N VAL A 44 12.86 13.33 -9.20
CA VAL A 44 13.81 13.78 -8.16
C VAL A 44 15.09 14.38 -8.74
N GLY A 45 15.05 14.78 -10.02
CA GLY A 45 16.13 15.43 -10.76
C GLY A 45 17.42 14.63 -10.83
N VAL A 46 17.30 13.30 -10.83
CA VAL A 46 18.42 12.39 -10.95
C VAL A 46 18.61 11.99 -12.42
N ALA A 47 19.86 11.89 -12.87
CA ALA A 47 20.21 11.51 -14.24
C ALA A 47 19.65 10.13 -14.61
N PRO A 48 19.22 9.89 -15.87
CA PRO A 48 18.64 8.60 -16.27
C PRO A 48 19.67 7.46 -16.16
N LEU A 49 19.17 6.26 -15.86
CA LEU A 49 19.89 4.99 -15.97
C LEU A 49 20.06 4.62 -17.44
N ALA A 50 21.26 4.19 -17.79
CA ALA A 50 21.54 3.50 -19.04
C ALA A 50 21.26 2.00 -18.88
N TRP A 51 20.65 1.38 -19.89
CA TRP A 51 20.53 -0.08 -19.92
C TRP A 51 21.92 -0.71 -20.10
N ASP A 52 22.20 -1.80 -19.37
CA ASP A 52 23.44 -2.56 -19.46
C ASP A 52 23.16 -4.06 -19.62
N ASP A 53 23.53 -4.61 -20.76
CA ASP A 53 23.30 -6.02 -21.10
C ASP A 53 24.10 -7.00 -20.23
N THR A 54 25.21 -6.55 -19.63
CA THR A 54 26.01 -7.37 -18.71
C THR A 54 25.26 -7.53 -17.38
N LEU A 55 24.67 -6.44 -16.87
CA LEU A 55 23.80 -6.49 -15.69
C LEU A 55 22.55 -7.32 -15.97
N ALA A 56 21.92 -7.15 -17.14
CA ALA A 56 20.76 -7.95 -17.53
C ALA A 56 21.12 -9.45 -17.63
N GLY A 57 22.29 -9.79 -18.16
CA GLY A 57 22.80 -11.15 -18.19
C GLY A 57 23.10 -11.71 -16.79
N TYR A 58 23.50 -10.88 -15.84
CA TYR A 58 23.64 -11.27 -14.43
C TYR A 58 22.26 -11.56 -13.81
N ALA A 59 21.32 -10.62 -13.94
CA ALA A 59 19.94 -10.75 -13.48
C ALA A 59 19.29 -12.03 -14.03
N GLN A 60 19.47 -12.30 -15.33
CA GLN A 60 18.89 -13.47 -15.99
C GLN A 60 19.42 -14.79 -15.43
N ARG A 61 20.72 -14.86 -15.09
CA ARG A 61 21.31 -16.05 -14.47
C ARG A 61 20.73 -16.28 -13.08
N TYR A 62 20.66 -15.24 -12.26
CA TYR A 62 20.12 -15.36 -10.91
C TYR A 62 18.61 -15.66 -10.89
N ALA A 63 17.83 -15.05 -11.78
CA ALA A 63 16.44 -15.43 -12.02
C ALA A 63 16.33 -16.93 -12.32
N GLY A 64 17.21 -17.45 -13.19
CA GLY A 64 17.30 -18.87 -13.51
C GLY A 64 17.50 -19.77 -12.28
N GLU A 65 18.34 -19.36 -11.33
CA GLU A 65 18.59 -20.08 -10.08
C GLU A 65 17.40 -20.07 -9.12
N ARG A 66 16.50 -19.09 -9.23
CA ARG A 66 15.25 -19.00 -8.47
C ARG A 66 14.06 -19.63 -9.18
N LYS A 67 14.18 -20.02 -10.45
CA LYS A 67 13.06 -20.57 -11.23
C LYS A 67 12.30 -21.71 -10.54
N GLY A 68 13.01 -22.56 -9.78
CA GLY A 68 12.43 -23.71 -9.10
C GLY A 68 11.56 -23.38 -7.88
N ASP A 69 11.79 -22.24 -7.19
CA ASP A 69 11.08 -21.91 -5.94
C ASP A 69 10.52 -20.48 -5.87
N CYS A 70 11.08 -19.55 -6.64
CA CYS A 70 10.76 -18.14 -6.70
C CYS A 70 10.67 -17.44 -5.36
N LYS A 71 11.54 -17.84 -4.42
CA LYS A 71 11.66 -17.14 -3.15
C LYS A 71 12.30 -15.77 -3.35
N LEU A 72 11.76 -14.79 -2.63
CA LEU A 72 12.30 -13.43 -2.55
C LEU A 72 13.57 -13.42 -1.70
N VAL A 73 14.68 -13.88 -2.28
CA VAL A 73 16.01 -13.91 -1.68
C VAL A 73 16.94 -13.13 -2.57
N HIS A 74 17.75 -12.25 -1.98
CA HIS A 74 18.74 -11.47 -2.71
C HIS A 74 19.91 -12.34 -3.19
N SER A 75 20.55 -11.95 -4.29
CA SER A 75 21.67 -12.71 -4.88
C SER A 75 22.97 -12.66 -4.04
N ASP A 76 23.04 -11.78 -3.04
CA ASP A 76 24.27 -11.37 -2.34
C ASP A 76 25.41 -10.92 -3.29
N GLY A 77 25.04 -10.44 -4.48
CA GLY A 77 25.93 -10.01 -5.55
C GLY A 77 26.58 -8.64 -5.30
N PRO A 78 27.48 -8.21 -6.22
CA PRO A 78 28.17 -6.92 -6.08
C PRO A 78 27.30 -5.70 -6.39
N TYR A 79 26.14 -5.92 -7.03
CA TYR A 79 25.24 -4.87 -7.52
C TYR A 79 24.18 -4.53 -6.47
N GLY A 80 23.50 -3.38 -6.66
CA GLY A 80 22.24 -3.13 -5.98
C GLY A 80 21.16 -3.98 -6.63
N GLU A 81 20.16 -4.44 -5.87
CA GLU A 81 19.16 -5.37 -6.39
C GLU A 81 17.75 -4.97 -5.94
N SER A 82 16.79 -5.02 -6.87
CA SER A 82 15.36 -4.96 -6.59
C SER A 82 14.71 -6.25 -7.06
N ILE A 83 14.00 -6.95 -6.17
CA ILE A 83 13.36 -8.25 -6.47
C ILE A 83 11.85 -8.17 -6.30
N PHE A 84 11.14 -8.97 -7.10
CA PHE A 84 9.69 -9.01 -7.15
C PHE A 84 9.21 -10.44 -7.43
N TRP A 85 8.12 -10.82 -6.78
CA TRP A 85 7.42 -12.06 -7.04
C TRP A 85 5.93 -11.77 -7.23
N GLY A 86 5.45 -12.15 -8.41
CA GLY A 86 4.04 -12.13 -8.75
C GLY A 86 3.44 -13.53 -8.58
N ASN A 87 2.30 -13.62 -7.90
CA ASN A 87 1.64 -14.90 -7.62
C ASN A 87 1.13 -15.64 -8.88
N LYS A 88 0.88 -16.95 -8.71
CA LYS A 88 0.26 -17.83 -9.71
C LYS A 88 -1.03 -17.25 -10.28
N GLY A 89 -1.17 -17.31 -11.62
CA GLY A 89 -2.37 -16.91 -12.34
C GLY A 89 -2.46 -15.41 -12.68
N GLY A 90 -1.54 -14.59 -12.16
CA GLY A 90 -1.39 -13.21 -12.60
C GLY A 90 -0.47 -13.09 -13.82
N ASN A 91 -0.87 -12.30 -14.82
CA ASN A 91 0.03 -11.88 -15.90
C ASN A 91 0.88 -10.70 -15.41
N TRP A 92 1.93 -10.99 -14.64
CA TRP A 92 2.81 -10.00 -14.00
C TRP A 92 3.92 -9.54 -14.94
N THR A 93 4.12 -8.23 -15.04
CA THR A 93 4.92 -7.57 -16.09
C THR A 93 6.03 -6.73 -15.47
N ALA A 94 6.99 -6.26 -16.29
CA ALA A 94 7.99 -5.29 -15.84
C ALA A 94 7.34 -4.04 -15.21
N SER A 95 6.25 -3.57 -15.82
CA SER A 95 5.54 -2.38 -15.38
C SER A 95 4.91 -2.53 -14.00
N ASP A 96 4.44 -3.73 -13.64
CA ASP A 96 3.88 -3.97 -12.32
C ASP A 96 4.96 -3.95 -11.23
N ALA A 97 6.08 -4.62 -11.49
CA ALA A 97 7.20 -4.68 -10.55
C ALA A 97 7.74 -3.27 -10.28
N VAL A 98 8.05 -2.52 -11.34
CA VAL A 98 8.56 -1.14 -11.22
C VAL A 98 7.54 -0.23 -10.55
N ALA A 99 6.24 -0.35 -10.87
CA ALA A 99 5.22 0.48 -10.25
C ALA A 99 5.08 0.25 -8.74
N LEU A 100 5.17 -1.00 -8.30
CA LEU A 100 5.12 -1.35 -6.88
C LEU A 100 6.39 -0.88 -6.14
N TRP A 101 7.55 -1.00 -6.78
CA TRP A 101 8.81 -0.47 -6.25
C TRP A 101 8.77 1.06 -6.12
N VAL A 102 8.29 1.78 -7.13
CA VAL A 102 8.23 3.25 -7.09
C VAL A 102 7.15 3.75 -6.13
N GLN A 103 6.04 3.02 -5.96
CA GLN A 103 5.00 3.38 -4.98
C GLN A 103 5.51 3.52 -3.56
N GLU A 104 6.65 2.90 -3.24
CA GLU A 104 7.31 3.08 -1.95
C GLU A 104 7.70 4.55 -1.67
N LYS A 105 7.79 5.41 -2.70
CA LYS A 105 7.97 6.86 -2.59
C LYS A 105 7.01 7.49 -1.58
N GLN A 106 5.76 7.01 -1.53
CA GLN A 106 4.73 7.52 -0.60
C GLN A 106 5.11 7.32 0.88
N TYR A 107 6.07 6.43 1.14
CA TYR A 107 6.61 6.12 2.45
C TYR A 107 7.99 6.74 2.68
N TYR A 108 8.65 7.27 1.67
CA TYR A 108 9.98 7.83 1.78
C TYR A 108 9.94 9.33 2.12
N ASN A 109 10.64 9.72 3.18
CA ASN A 109 10.85 11.11 3.55
C ASN A 109 12.19 11.61 3.00
N CYS A 110 12.15 12.41 1.95
CA CYS A 110 13.36 12.96 1.33
C CYS A 110 14.10 14.01 2.20
N SER A 111 13.47 14.56 3.25
CA SER A 111 14.06 15.65 4.04
C SER A 111 15.14 15.14 4.98
N ASP A 112 14.92 13.97 5.56
CA ASP A 112 15.86 13.28 6.43
C ASP A 112 16.44 12.00 5.80
N GLY A 113 15.83 11.49 4.72
CA GLY A 113 16.21 10.24 4.06
C GLY A 113 15.60 9.00 4.72
N SER A 114 14.63 9.16 5.62
CA SER A 114 13.99 8.07 6.34
C SER A 114 12.87 7.41 5.53
N CYS A 115 12.58 6.15 5.84
CA CYS A 115 11.38 5.47 5.35
C CYS A 115 10.36 5.37 6.48
N ALA A 116 9.07 5.50 6.15
CA ALA A 116 7.98 5.38 7.11
C ALA A 116 8.04 4.03 7.81
N ALA A 117 7.78 4.03 9.12
CA ALA A 117 7.93 2.84 9.94
C ALA A 117 7.11 1.65 9.41
N GLY A 118 7.76 0.49 9.29
CA GLY A 118 7.15 -0.75 8.78
C GLY A 118 6.83 -0.73 7.29
N LYS A 119 7.33 0.26 6.55
CA LYS A 119 7.28 0.32 5.11
C LYS A 119 8.64 -0.02 4.53
N ILE A 120 8.62 -0.43 3.28
CA ILE A 120 9.83 -0.66 2.49
C ILE A 120 9.94 0.56 1.59
N CYS A 121 11.14 1.13 1.53
CA CYS A 121 11.51 2.17 0.58
C CYS A 121 12.74 1.79 -0.24
N SER A 122 13.34 0.63 0.05
CA SER A 122 14.62 0.23 -0.53
C SER A 122 14.56 0.05 -2.04
N HIS A 123 13.42 -0.36 -2.59
CA HIS A 123 13.28 -0.47 -4.05
C HIS A 123 13.18 0.91 -4.68
N TYR A 124 12.35 1.79 -4.13
CA TYR A 124 12.28 3.18 -4.60
C TYR A 124 13.64 3.87 -4.48
N THR A 125 14.29 3.84 -3.32
CA THR A 125 15.56 4.51 -3.08
C THR A 125 16.67 3.95 -3.96
N GLN A 126 16.64 2.65 -4.30
CA GLN A 126 17.56 2.04 -5.25
C GLN A 126 17.35 2.59 -6.68
N ILE A 127 16.10 2.69 -7.13
CA ILE A 127 15.76 3.24 -8.46
C ILE A 127 16.25 4.69 -8.57
N VAL A 128 16.03 5.49 -7.54
CA VAL A 128 16.36 6.94 -7.54
C VAL A 128 17.75 7.26 -6.99
N TRP A 129 18.62 6.27 -6.85
CA TRP A 129 19.97 6.47 -6.33
C TRP A 129 20.85 7.23 -7.34
N ALA A 130 21.29 8.43 -6.99
CA ALA A 130 21.94 9.38 -7.89
C ALA A 130 23.26 8.88 -8.46
N ASN A 131 24.02 8.11 -7.68
CA ASN A 131 25.30 7.54 -8.11
C ASN A 131 25.14 6.28 -8.96
N THR A 132 23.95 5.66 -8.99
CA THR A 132 23.68 4.53 -9.87
C THR A 132 23.46 5.05 -11.29
N THR A 133 24.19 4.50 -12.26
CA THR A 133 24.18 4.98 -13.64
C THR A 133 23.68 3.93 -14.63
N ARG A 134 23.67 2.66 -14.23
CA ARG A 134 23.33 1.53 -15.10
C ARG A 134 22.33 0.60 -14.43
N VAL A 135 21.47 0.00 -15.26
CA VAL A 135 20.49 -1.01 -14.82
C VAL A 135 20.39 -2.14 -15.84
N GLY A 136 20.19 -3.35 -15.36
CA GLY A 136 19.82 -4.49 -16.18
C GLY A 136 18.86 -5.38 -15.43
N CYS A 137 17.77 -5.78 -16.08
CA CYS A 137 16.68 -6.52 -15.44
C CYS A 137 16.39 -7.83 -16.15
N ALA A 138 15.74 -8.74 -15.44
CA ALA A 138 15.29 -10.02 -15.97
C ALA A 138 13.97 -10.46 -15.35
N ALA A 139 13.26 -11.34 -16.04
CA ALA A 139 12.06 -11.99 -15.57
C ALA A 139 12.09 -13.48 -15.92
N VAL A 140 11.55 -14.33 -15.03
CA VAL A 140 11.41 -15.76 -15.27
C VAL A 140 10.05 -16.25 -14.78
N ALA A 141 9.43 -17.13 -15.57
CA ALA A 141 8.27 -17.90 -15.15
C ALA A 141 8.72 -19.06 -14.26
N CYS A 142 8.18 -19.12 -13.05
CA CYS A 142 8.54 -20.10 -12.04
C CYS A 142 7.96 -21.49 -12.36
N ASP A 143 8.74 -22.54 -12.06
CA ASP A 143 8.31 -23.92 -12.24
C ASP A 143 7.06 -24.23 -11.40
N GLY A 144 6.29 -25.24 -11.82
CA GLY A 144 5.04 -25.61 -11.13
C GLY A 144 3.96 -24.52 -11.16
N ASN A 145 4.11 -23.50 -12.02
CA ASN A 145 3.24 -22.33 -12.08
C ASN A 145 3.20 -21.60 -10.73
N LEU A 146 4.35 -21.44 -10.07
CA LEU A 146 4.48 -20.72 -8.80
C LEU A 146 4.35 -19.19 -8.96
N GLY A 147 4.37 -18.67 -10.19
CA GLY A 147 4.25 -17.26 -10.49
C GLY A 147 5.33 -16.75 -11.45
N THR A 148 5.63 -15.45 -11.35
CA THR A 148 6.70 -14.78 -12.10
C THR A 148 7.67 -14.13 -11.12
N PHE A 149 8.97 -14.38 -11.30
CA PHE A 149 10.03 -13.72 -10.54
C PHE A 149 10.71 -12.68 -11.43
N ILE A 150 10.80 -11.45 -10.95
CA ILE A 150 11.35 -10.31 -11.68
C ILE A 150 12.40 -9.66 -10.81
N LEU A 151 13.55 -9.29 -11.38
CA LEU A 151 14.56 -8.53 -10.68
C LEU A 151 15.28 -7.53 -11.58
N CYS A 152 15.85 -6.51 -10.96
CA CYS A 152 16.74 -5.54 -11.58
C CYS A 152 18.02 -5.40 -10.77
N GLU A 153 19.14 -5.34 -11.48
CA GLU A 153 20.49 -5.11 -10.97
C GLU A 153 20.94 -3.70 -11.30
N TYR A 154 21.62 -3.06 -10.35
CA TYR A 154 21.97 -1.65 -10.38
C TYR A 154 23.46 -1.45 -10.13
N ASP A 155 24.11 -0.69 -11.00
CA ASP A 155 25.53 -0.36 -10.85
C ASP A 155 25.82 1.13 -11.07
N PRO A 156 26.64 1.76 -10.21
CA PRO A 156 27.05 1.32 -8.87
C PRO A 156 25.87 1.00 -7.93
N ARG A 157 26.07 0.10 -6.97
CA ARG A 157 25.04 -0.30 -5.99
C ARG A 157 24.50 0.90 -5.22
N GLY A 158 23.19 0.94 -5.05
CA GLY A 158 22.50 1.95 -4.23
C GLY A 158 22.35 1.50 -2.78
N ASN A 159 21.51 2.24 -2.05
CA ASN A 159 21.16 1.97 -0.65
C ASN A 159 22.38 1.87 0.28
N VAL A 160 23.39 2.71 0.05
CA VAL A 160 24.58 2.78 0.90
C VAL A 160 24.19 3.40 2.26
N PRO A 161 24.46 2.72 3.38
CA PRO A 161 24.11 3.24 4.71
C PRO A 161 24.66 4.64 4.98
N GLY A 162 23.83 5.52 5.53
CA GLY A 162 24.19 6.90 5.85
C GLY A 162 24.31 7.85 4.65
N VAL A 163 24.14 7.36 3.42
CA VAL A 163 24.14 8.17 2.20
C VAL A 163 22.70 8.37 1.72
N ARG A 164 22.37 9.58 1.27
CA ARG A 164 21.05 9.85 0.69
C ARG A 164 21.00 9.44 -0.78
N PRO A 165 19.86 8.93 -1.27
CA PRO A 165 19.72 8.56 -2.68
C PRO A 165 19.86 9.76 -3.61
N TYR A 166 19.41 10.95 -3.23
CA TYR A 166 19.53 12.17 -4.03
C TYR A 166 19.54 13.44 -3.16
N ALA A 167 19.96 14.55 -3.75
CA ALA A 167 20.11 15.83 -3.05
C ALA A 167 18.76 16.57 -2.92
N GLY A 168 18.14 16.49 -1.74
CA GLY A 168 17.05 17.38 -1.33
C GLY A 168 15.63 16.96 -1.75
N CYS A 169 14.64 17.53 -1.06
CA CYS A 169 13.24 17.46 -1.44
C CYS A 169 12.88 18.57 -2.42
N GLY A 170 12.48 18.23 -3.65
CA GLY A 170 11.68 19.15 -4.48
C GLY A 170 12.37 20.42 -5.00
N GLN A 171 13.70 20.44 -5.15
CA GLN A 171 14.43 21.56 -5.80
C GLN A 171 14.78 21.31 -7.28
N PHE A 172 14.03 20.46 -7.97
CA PHE A 172 14.31 20.13 -9.37
C PHE A 172 13.34 20.85 -10.31
N ASN A 173 13.83 21.31 -11.45
CA ASN A 173 13.15 22.26 -12.34
C ASN A 173 11.83 21.68 -12.89
N ARG A 174 10.70 22.23 -12.40
CA ARG A 174 9.36 21.63 -12.38
C ARG A 174 8.56 21.72 -13.68
N SER A 175 9.04 22.49 -14.65
CA SER A 175 8.36 22.70 -15.94
C SER A 175 8.63 21.61 -16.98
N ALA A 176 9.54 20.67 -16.70
CA ALA A 176 9.96 19.66 -17.66
C ALA A 176 9.22 18.30 -17.57
N GLN A 177 8.36 18.07 -16.56
CA GLN A 177 7.79 16.73 -16.23
C GLN A 177 6.27 16.65 -16.27
N SER A 178 5.65 17.51 -17.06
CA SER A 178 4.22 17.46 -17.36
C SER A 178 3.99 17.69 -18.84
N SER A 179 5.00 17.35 -19.66
CA SER A 179 4.84 17.45 -21.10
C SER A 179 3.86 16.38 -21.57
N PRO A 180 3.12 16.64 -22.66
CA PRO A 180 2.34 15.62 -23.36
C PRO A 180 3.08 14.30 -23.58
N GLN A 181 4.39 14.38 -23.87
CA GLN A 181 5.21 13.20 -24.14
C GLN A 181 5.48 12.37 -22.88
N ASP A 182 5.66 13.00 -21.72
CA ASP A 182 5.89 12.30 -20.46
C ASP A 182 4.64 11.48 -20.08
N PHE A 183 3.46 12.10 -20.16
CA PHE A 183 2.18 11.41 -19.95
C PHE A 183 2.03 10.22 -20.89
N LEU A 184 2.42 10.39 -22.16
CA LEU A 184 2.25 9.37 -23.19
C LEU A 184 3.21 8.19 -22.99
N ASN A 185 4.50 8.47 -22.77
CA ASN A 185 5.54 7.46 -22.59
C ASN A 185 5.24 6.56 -21.39
N LEU A 186 4.89 7.18 -20.27
CA LEU A 186 4.57 6.50 -19.02
C LEU A 186 3.37 5.55 -19.17
N GLN A 187 2.29 6.01 -19.79
CA GLN A 187 1.11 5.19 -20.02
C GLN A 187 1.36 4.11 -21.07
N ASN A 188 2.14 4.39 -22.10
CA ASN A 188 2.49 3.40 -23.13
C ASN A 188 3.43 2.31 -22.60
N ALA A 189 4.33 2.62 -21.66
CA ALA A 189 5.12 1.62 -20.96
C ALA A 189 4.25 0.69 -20.10
N ALA A 190 3.23 1.24 -19.42
CA ALA A 190 2.23 0.43 -18.71
C ALA A 190 1.44 -0.49 -19.65
N ARG A 191 1.00 0.04 -20.80
CA ARG A 191 0.18 -0.67 -21.81
C ARG A 191 0.95 -1.75 -22.56
N ALA A 192 2.20 -1.48 -22.93
CA ALA A 192 3.11 -2.46 -23.50
C ALA A 192 3.27 -3.68 -22.58
N GLY A 193 3.32 -3.44 -21.26
CA GLY A 193 3.38 -4.48 -20.24
C GLY A 193 2.27 -5.55 -20.35
N VAL A 194 1.05 -5.17 -20.72
CA VAL A 194 -0.08 -6.10 -20.87
C VAL A 194 -0.40 -6.45 -22.32
N GLY A 195 0.45 -6.02 -23.26
CA GLY A 195 0.29 -6.31 -24.69
C GLY A 195 -0.88 -5.57 -25.36
N VAL A 196 -1.26 -4.38 -24.88
CA VAL A 196 -2.28 -3.54 -25.55
C VAL A 196 -1.66 -2.42 -26.37
N GLY A 197 -2.38 -1.98 -27.41
CA GLY A 197 -1.91 -0.96 -28.35
C GLY A 197 -1.57 0.36 -27.66
N MET A 198 -0.58 1.07 -28.18
CA MET A 198 -0.13 2.36 -27.64
C MET A 198 -1.18 3.45 -27.84
N LEU A 199 -1.31 4.33 -26.84
CA LEU A 199 -2.06 5.58 -26.93
C LEU A 199 -1.30 6.58 -27.81
N SER A 200 -2.05 7.46 -28.47
CA SER A 200 -1.55 8.70 -29.06
C SER A 200 -2.07 9.91 -28.27
N TRP A 201 -1.26 10.95 -28.13
CA TRP A 201 -1.73 12.20 -27.53
C TRP A 201 -2.76 12.89 -28.43
N ASP A 202 -3.88 13.33 -27.84
CA ASP A 202 -4.92 14.10 -28.53
C ASP A 202 -5.14 15.45 -27.84
N SER A 203 -4.94 16.53 -28.59
CA SER A 203 -5.03 17.90 -28.06
C SER A 203 -6.46 18.31 -27.70
N THR A 204 -7.48 17.72 -28.31
CA THR A 204 -8.88 17.99 -27.99
C THR A 204 -9.25 17.33 -26.66
N VAL A 205 -8.83 16.09 -26.46
CA VAL A 205 -8.99 15.38 -25.19
C VAL A 205 -8.19 16.09 -24.08
N ALA A 206 -6.99 16.58 -24.39
CA ALA A 206 -6.17 17.33 -23.44
C ALA A 206 -6.80 18.68 -23.04
N ALA A 207 -7.37 19.42 -23.99
CA ALA A 207 -8.08 20.67 -23.70
C ALA A 207 -9.31 20.42 -22.81
N TYR A 208 -10.00 19.28 -22.97
CA TYR A 208 -11.06 18.88 -22.06
C TYR A 208 -10.54 18.61 -20.64
N ALA A 209 -9.46 17.84 -20.53
CA ALA A 209 -8.79 17.56 -19.27
C ALA A 209 -8.35 18.85 -18.56
N GLU A 210 -7.78 19.80 -19.29
CA GLU A 210 -7.35 21.10 -18.80
C GLU A 210 -8.53 21.93 -18.27
N GLY A 211 -9.62 22.02 -19.05
CA GLY A 211 -10.82 22.71 -18.62
C GLY A 211 -11.43 22.11 -17.35
N TYR A 212 -11.39 20.79 -17.20
CA TYR A 212 -11.88 20.13 -16.00
C TYR A 212 -10.94 20.31 -14.79
N ALA A 213 -9.62 20.21 -15.00
CA ALA A 213 -8.63 20.45 -13.96
C ALA A 213 -8.75 21.89 -13.42
N GLU A 214 -8.87 22.90 -14.29
CA GLU A 214 -9.04 24.30 -13.87
C GLU A 214 -10.34 24.49 -13.06
N LYS A 215 -11.43 23.78 -13.40
CA LYS A 215 -12.67 23.78 -12.62
C LYS A 215 -12.51 23.17 -11.21
N ARG A 216 -11.50 22.35 -10.97
CA ARG A 216 -11.17 21.73 -9.67
C ARG A 216 -10.12 22.51 -8.88
N LYS A 217 -9.50 23.53 -9.46
CA LYS A 217 -8.45 24.33 -8.81
C LYS A 217 -8.84 24.90 -7.45
N GLY A 218 -10.11 25.27 -7.27
CA GLY A 218 -10.60 25.82 -6.00
C GLY A 218 -10.77 24.79 -4.86
N ASP A 219 -11.02 23.51 -5.17
CA ASP A 219 -11.40 22.51 -4.15
C ASP A 219 -10.60 21.19 -4.19
N CYS A 220 -9.90 20.91 -5.30
CA CYS A 220 -9.13 19.69 -5.53
C CYS A 220 -9.94 18.39 -5.36
N ARG A 221 -11.28 18.42 -5.39
CA ARG A 221 -12.08 17.25 -5.05
C ARG A 221 -11.93 16.16 -6.10
N LYS A 222 -11.56 14.94 -5.68
CA LYS A 222 -11.58 13.73 -6.52
C LYS A 222 -13.03 13.30 -6.82
N VAL A 223 -13.64 13.95 -7.81
CA VAL A 223 -14.98 13.65 -8.34
C VAL A 223 -14.92 13.59 -9.85
N SER A 224 -15.70 12.70 -10.46
CA SER A 224 -15.71 12.56 -11.93
C SER A 224 -16.29 13.81 -12.61
N SER A 225 -15.80 14.11 -13.81
CA SER A 225 -16.36 15.17 -14.66
C SER A 225 -17.76 14.84 -15.20
N GLY A 226 -18.12 13.55 -15.27
CA GLY A 226 -19.32 13.09 -15.98
C GLY A 226 -19.24 13.30 -17.50
N GLY A 227 -18.02 13.47 -18.03
CA GLY A 227 -17.74 13.74 -19.43
C GLY A 227 -17.94 12.56 -20.37
N PRO A 228 -17.75 12.78 -21.68
CA PRO A 228 -17.87 11.72 -22.69
C PRO A 228 -16.66 10.77 -22.75
N TYR A 229 -15.58 11.09 -22.03
CA TYR A 229 -14.33 10.36 -22.06
C TYR A 229 -14.20 9.41 -20.87
N GLY A 230 -13.37 8.38 -21.03
CA GLY A 230 -12.83 7.63 -19.91
C GLY A 230 -12.00 8.58 -19.04
N GLU A 231 -11.86 8.31 -17.75
CA GLU A 231 -11.27 9.29 -16.84
C GLU A 231 -10.55 8.62 -15.67
N ASN A 232 -9.30 9.04 -15.46
CA ASN A 232 -8.53 8.76 -14.26
C ASN A 232 -8.21 10.06 -13.54
N ILE A 233 -8.43 10.10 -12.22
CA ILE A 233 -8.22 11.30 -11.40
C ILE A 233 -7.28 10.97 -10.25
N PHE A 234 -6.29 11.84 -10.05
CA PHE A 234 -5.40 11.80 -8.92
C PHE A 234 -5.52 13.10 -8.10
N GLN A 235 -5.65 12.95 -6.79
CA GLN A 235 -5.67 14.06 -5.83
C GLN A 235 -4.49 13.89 -4.88
N GLY A 236 -3.55 14.80 -4.97
CA GLY A 236 -2.40 14.91 -4.10
C GLY A 236 -2.66 15.79 -2.88
N GLY A 237 -2.21 15.35 -1.71
CA GLY A 237 -2.28 16.13 -0.47
C GLY A 237 -1.39 17.39 -0.46
N THR A 238 -1.62 18.26 0.52
CA THR A 238 -0.87 19.51 0.72
C THR A 238 0.58 19.26 1.18
N GLY A 239 1.47 20.24 0.96
CA GLY A 239 2.86 20.19 1.43
C GLY A 239 3.80 19.27 0.63
N ILE A 240 3.26 18.53 -0.35
CA ILE A 240 4.00 17.66 -1.26
C ILE A 240 3.59 18.05 -2.68
N SER A 241 4.58 18.16 -3.59
CA SER A 241 4.33 18.34 -5.01
C SER A 241 4.17 16.97 -5.66
N TRP A 242 3.00 16.69 -6.23
CA TRP A 242 2.71 15.41 -6.86
C TRP A 242 2.95 15.49 -8.37
N THR A 243 3.58 14.47 -8.93
CA THR A 243 3.94 14.41 -10.35
C THR A 243 2.95 13.54 -11.13
N VAL A 244 3.09 13.58 -12.46
CA VAL A 244 2.39 12.67 -13.37
C VAL A 244 2.76 11.22 -13.10
N SER A 245 4.03 10.95 -12.82
CA SER A 245 4.54 9.64 -12.44
C SER A 245 3.83 9.14 -11.18
N ASP A 246 3.65 9.98 -10.15
CA ASP A 246 2.92 9.62 -8.92
C ASP A 246 1.48 9.19 -9.21
N ALA A 247 0.79 9.96 -10.05
CA ALA A 247 -0.57 9.63 -10.46
C ALA A 247 -0.63 8.29 -11.19
N LEU A 248 0.27 8.07 -12.16
CA LEU A 248 0.33 6.81 -12.89
C LEU A 248 0.61 5.62 -11.97
N PHE A 249 1.62 5.72 -11.10
CA PHE A 249 1.98 4.62 -10.21
C PHE A 249 0.86 4.29 -9.22
N SER A 250 0.09 5.28 -8.79
CA SER A 250 -1.15 5.06 -8.01
C SER A 250 -2.17 4.24 -8.81
N TRP A 251 -2.44 4.62 -10.06
CA TRP A 251 -3.41 3.93 -10.93
C TRP A 251 -2.96 2.49 -11.26
N LEU A 252 -1.68 2.30 -11.60
CA LEU A 252 -1.09 0.98 -11.81
C LEU A 252 -1.16 0.09 -10.57
N GLY A 253 -1.02 0.69 -9.39
CA GLY A 253 -1.13 0.00 -8.11
C GLY A 253 -2.47 -0.68 -7.86
N GLU A 254 -3.52 -0.30 -8.58
CA GLU A 254 -4.81 -0.98 -8.47
C GLU A 254 -4.85 -2.34 -9.17
N LYS A 255 -3.83 -2.72 -9.95
CA LYS A 255 -3.78 -4.05 -10.59
C LYS A 255 -3.97 -5.18 -9.60
N GLN A 256 -3.34 -5.09 -8.42
CA GLN A 256 -3.48 -6.10 -7.38
C GLN A 256 -4.91 -6.24 -6.83
N LYS A 257 -5.78 -5.26 -7.11
CA LYS A 257 -7.20 -5.21 -6.75
C LYS A 257 -8.10 -5.73 -7.88
N TYR A 258 -7.58 -5.89 -9.09
CA TYR A 258 -8.30 -6.45 -10.23
C TYR A 258 -8.08 -7.97 -10.31
N ASP A 259 -9.17 -8.72 -10.35
CA ASP A 259 -9.16 -10.15 -10.68
C ASP A 259 -9.39 -10.33 -12.18
N CYS A 260 -8.28 -10.64 -12.83
CA CYS A 260 -8.15 -10.90 -14.26
C CYS A 260 -8.96 -12.13 -14.71
N ALA A 261 -9.12 -13.16 -13.86
CA ALA A 261 -9.91 -14.33 -14.20
C ALA A 261 -11.41 -14.01 -14.21
N SER A 262 -11.91 -13.40 -13.14
CA SER A 262 -13.34 -13.07 -13.00
C SER A 262 -13.77 -11.79 -13.73
N ASN A 263 -12.81 -11.03 -14.28
CA ASN A 263 -13.05 -9.69 -14.84
C ASN A 263 -13.76 -8.75 -13.86
N ALA A 264 -13.33 -8.74 -12.60
CA ALA A 264 -13.95 -7.93 -11.56
C ALA A 264 -12.90 -7.38 -10.59
N CYS A 265 -13.20 -6.27 -9.91
CA CYS A 265 -12.42 -5.88 -8.76
C CYS A 265 -12.68 -6.86 -7.60
N LYS A 266 -11.66 -7.10 -6.78
CA LYS A 266 -11.80 -7.86 -5.54
C LYS A 266 -12.84 -7.21 -4.63
N GLU A 267 -13.52 -8.03 -3.84
CA GLU A 267 -14.63 -7.60 -2.99
C GLU A 267 -14.25 -6.39 -2.12
N GLY A 268 -15.07 -5.33 -2.21
CA GLY A 268 -14.86 -4.08 -1.48
C GLY A 268 -13.72 -3.18 -1.99
N GLN A 269 -13.12 -3.48 -3.15
CA GLN A 269 -12.02 -2.71 -3.73
C GLN A 269 -12.40 -2.03 -5.04
N ALA A 270 -11.79 -0.87 -5.32
CA ALA A 270 -11.88 -0.19 -6.60
C ALA A 270 -10.62 -0.48 -7.43
N CYS A 271 -10.81 -0.79 -8.71
CA CYS A 271 -9.73 -1.07 -9.66
C CYS A 271 -9.91 -0.36 -11.02
N GLY A 272 -10.84 0.60 -11.07
CA GLY A 272 -11.27 1.28 -12.28
C GLY A 272 -10.18 2.13 -12.94
N GLU A 273 -9.23 2.63 -12.14
CA GLU A 273 -8.16 3.48 -12.66
C GLU A 273 -7.13 2.64 -13.41
N TYR A 274 -6.82 1.46 -12.87
CA TYR A 274 -6.01 0.46 -13.57
C TYR A 274 -6.70 0.00 -14.86
N THR A 275 -7.96 -0.45 -14.79
CA THR A 275 -8.63 -1.01 -15.96
C THR A 275 -8.80 0.00 -17.09
N GLN A 276 -9.03 1.28 -16.77
CA GLN A 276 -9.07 2.35 -17.78
C GLN A 276 -7.70 2.56 -18.45
N LEU A 277 -6.63 2.58 -17.66
CA LEU A 277 -5.26 2.80 -18.16
C LEU A 277 -4.87 1.73 -19.20
N VAL A 278 -5.21 0.47 -18.93
CA VAL A 278 -4.92 -0.67 -19.81
C VAL A 278 -6.07 -1.08 -20.73
N TRP A 279 -7.06 -0.20 -20.92
CA TRP A 279 -8.21 -0.48 -21.78
C TRP A 279 -7.79 -0.52 -23.26
N ALA A 280 -7.92 -1.68 -23.90
CA ALA A 280 -7.40 -1.91 -25.26
C ALA A 280 -8.05 -1.00 -26.31
N ASN A 281 -9.35 -0.70 -26.16
CA ASN A 281 -10.10 0.13 -27.10
C ASN A 281 -9.85 1.63 -26.93
N SER A 282 -9.25 2.08 -25.83
CA SER A 282 -8.82 3.47 -25.69
C SER A 282 -7.54 3.67 -26.50
N THR A 283 -7.56 4.58 -27.47
CA THR A 283 -6.46 4.82 -28.41
C THR A 283 -5.88 6.23 -28.28
N ARG A 284 -6.63 7.15 -27.67
CA ARG A 284 -6.24 8.55 -27.51
C ARG A 284 -6.27 8.93 -26.03
N VAL A 285 -5.33 9.78 -25.64
CA VAL A 285 -5.27 10.32 -24.28
C VAL A 285 -4.94 11.80 -24.29
N GLY A 286 -5.51 12.51 -23.32
CA GLY A 286 -5.14 13.88 -23.02
C GLY A 286 -5.21 14.09 -21.51
N CYS A 287 -4.20 14.74 -20.95
CA CYS A 287 -4.09 14.90 -19.51
C CYS A 287 -3.78 16.34 -19.12
N ALA A 288 -4.10 16.70 -17.88
CA ALA A 288 -3.80 17.99 -17.29
C ALA A 288 -3.48 17.87 -15.81
N SER A 289 -2.74 18.86 -15.30
CA SER A 289 -2.36 18.98 -13.90
C SER A 289 -2.54 20.44 -13.46
N VAL A 290 -3.11 20.65 -12.28
CA VAL A 290 -3.20 21.98 -11.65
C VAL A 290 -2.81 21.92 -10.17
N THR A 291 -2.25 23.03 -9.68
CA THR A 291 -2.04 23.26 -8.24
C THR A 291 -3.29 23.94 -7.67
N CYS A 292 -3.84 23.37 -6.60
CA CYS A 292 -5.07 23.88 -6.00
C CYS A 292 -4.82 25.02 -5.00
N GLU A 293 -5.82 25.89 -4.80
CA GLU A 293 -5.71 27.11 -3.97
C GLU A 293 -5.37 26.81 -2.49
N GLY A 294 -5.78 25.65 -1.97
CA GLY A 294 -5.45 25.20 -0.61
C GLY A 294 -4.10 24.51 -0.45
N GLY A 295 -3.28 24.44 -1.51
CA GLY A 295 -2.14 23.55 -1.61
C GLY A 295 -2.56 22.12 -1.97
N GLY A 296 -1.71 21.40 -2.69
CA GLY A 296 -2.03 20.09 -3.28
C GLY A 296 -2.16 20.14 -4.80
N THR A 297 -2.31 18.97 -5.41
CA THR A 297 -2.25 18.81 -6.88
C THR A 297 -3.44 17.99 -7.35
N PHE A 298 -4.10 18.44 -8.42
CA PHE A 298 -5.14 17.70 -9.10
C PHE A 298 -4.63 17.32 -10.49
N ILE A 299 -4.61 16.03 -10.80
CA ILE A 299 -4.19 15.50 -12.10
C ILE A 299 -5.35 14.68 -12.68
N THR A 300 -5.68 14.92 -13.94
CA THR A 300 -6.71 14.15 -14.65
C THR A 300 -6.18 13.72 -16.01
N CYS A 301 -6.45 12.47 -16.38
CA CYS A 301 -6.21 11.94 -17.71
C CYS A 301 -7.54 11.45 -18.28
N ASN A 302 -7.87 11.91 -19.48
CA ASN A 302 -9.06 11.52 -20.21
C ASN A 302 -8.70 10.63 -21.39
N TYR A 303 -9.52 9.61 -21.63
CA TYR A 303 -9.27 8.54 -22.58
C TYR A 303 -10.39 8.46 -23.60
N ASP A 304 -10.01 8.33 -24.86
CA ASP A 304 -10.96 8.17 -25.95
C ASP A 304 -10.60 7.01 -26.87
N PRO A 305 -11.58 6.16 -27.26
CA PRO A 305 -12.90 5.98 -26.64
C PRO A 305 -12.85 5.67 -25.13
N PRO A 306 -13.94 5.93 -24.37
CA PRO A 306 -14.01 5.62 -22.94
C PRO A 306 -13.85 4.12 -22.69
N GLY A 307 -13.14 3.78 -21.60
CA GLY A 307 -13.02 2.41 -21.12
C GLY A 307 -14.01 2.09 -20.00
N ASN A 308 -13.70 1.06 -19.22
CA ASN A 308 -14.51 0.59 -18.09
C ASN A 308 -15.97 0.26 -18.46
N ILE A 309 -16.18 -0.28 -19.67
CA ILE A 309 -17.50 -0.70 -20.14
C ILE A 309 -17.92 -1.94 -19.36
N ALA A 310 -19.10 -1.87 -18.73
CA ALA A 310 -19.62 -2.94 -17.89
C ALA A 310 -19.74 -4.27 -18.65
N GLY A 311 -19.11 -5.33 -18.13
CA GLY A 311 -19.11 -6.66 -18.72
C GLY A 311 -18.03 -6.89 -19.77
N GLU A 312 -17.35 -5.84 -20.25
CA GLU A 312 -16.21 -5.97 -21.15
C GLU A 312 -14.89 -6.11 -20.38
N ARG A 313 -13.89 -6.72 -21.02
CA ARG A 313 -12.55 -6.89 -20.45
C ARG A 313 -11.65 -5.74 -20.92
N PRO A 314 -10.77 -5.21 -20.05
CA PRO A 314 -9.81 -4.18 -20.44
C PRO A 314 -8.81 -4.70 -21.48
N TYR A 315 -8.42 -5.97 -21.42
CA TYR A 315 -7.51 -6.61 -22.38
C TYR A 315 -7.67 -8.13 -22.38
N LEU A 316 -7.22 -8.80 -23.46
CA LEU A 316 -7.42 -10.23 -23.69
C LEU A 316 -6.44 -11.15 -22.95
N GLY A 317 -5.29 -10.63 -22.48
CA GLY A 317 -4.19 -11.38 -21.86
C GLY A 317 -4.45 -11.94 -20.45
N CYS A 318 -5.72 -12.21 -20.11
CA CYS A 318 -6.18 -12.63 -18.79
C CYS A 318 -6.62 -14.09 -18.69
N GLY A 319 -6.42 -14.88 -19.74
CA GLY A 319 -6.75 -16.31 -19.73
C GLY A 319 -5.82 -17.08 -20.65
N GLY A 320 -5.17 -18.11 -20.12
CA GLY A 320 -4.63 -19.18 -20.94
C GLY A 320 -5.78 -19.96 -21.56
N GLN A 321 -6.32 -19.47 -22.68
CA GLN A 321 -7.00 -20.25 -23.72
C GLN A 321 -7.27 -19.35 -24.93
N ALA A 322 -6.60 -19.65 -26.04
CA ALA A 322 -6.94 -19.14 -27.35
C ALA A 322 -8.32 -19.70 -27.75
N GLY A 323 -9.31 -18.82 -27.96
CA GLY A 323 -10.65 -19.27 -28.34
C GLY A 323 -11.70 -18.17 -28.25
N GLY A 324 -11.51 -17.08 -28.98
CA GLY A 324 -12.54 -16.06 -29.14
C GLY A 324 -12.19 -15.17 -30.31
N THR A 325 -12.74 -15.49 -31.48
CA THR A 325 -12.65 -14.65 -32.68
C THR A 325 -13.21 -13.25 -32.40
N PRO A 326 -12.54 -12.16 -32.86
CA PRO A 326 -13.07 -10.81 -32.73
C PRO A 326 -14.34 -10.64 -33.59
N PRO A 327 -15.38 -9.92 -33.13
CA PRO A 327 -16.45 -9.51 -34.02
C PRO A 327 -15.96 -8.38 -34.95
N PRO A 328 -16.49 -8.29 -36.18
CA PRO A 328 -15.95 -7.42 -37.21
C PRO A 328 -16.32 -5.95 -36.98
N THR A 329 -15.39 -5.09 -37.39
CA THR A 329 -15.54 -3.65 -37.59
C THR A 329 -16.71 -3.35 -38.53
N SER A 330 -17.72 -2.60 -38.06
CA SER A 330 -18.76 -2.04 -38.93
C SER A 330 -18.37 -0.63 -39.39
N ASP A 331 -17.75 -0.56 -40.57
CA ASP A 331 -17.69 0.67 -41.34
C ASP A 331 -19.04 0.96 -42.02
N LYS A 332 -19.37 2.25 -42.05
CA LYS A 332 -20.53 2.82 -42.72
C LYS A 332 -20.42 2.65 -44.24
N VAL A 333 -21.53 2.28 -44.90
CA VAL A 333 -21.78 2.61 -46.31
C VAL A 333 -23.23 3.06 -46.49
N ASN A 334 -23.40 4.25 -47.09
CA ASN A 334 -24.63 4.83 -47.61
C ASN A 334 -25.24 3.99 -48.76
N GLY A 335 -26.57 3.98 -48.89
CA GLY A 335 -27.20 3.55 -50.15
C GLY A 335 -28.72 3.36 -50.14
N THR A 336 -29.43 4.42 -50.57
CA THR A 336 -30.63 4.42 -51.44
C THR A 336 -31.96 3.76 -51.02
N ALA A 337 -32.94 4.64 -50.75
CA ALA A 337 -34.29 4.78 -51.31
C ALA A 337 -35.00 3.61 -52.05
N ALA A 338 -36.25 3.33 -51.61
CA ALA A 338 -37.49 3.17 -52.41
C ALA A 338 -38.66 2.94 -51.42
N ASN A 339 -39.56 3.90 -51.21
CA ASN A 339 -40.84 4.14 -51.92
C ASN A 339 -41.89 3.02 -51.78
N GLY A 340 -43.05 3.35 -51.19
CA GLY A 340 -44.20 2.46 -51.04
C GLY A 340 -45.35 3.19 -50.36
N ASN A 341 -46.31 3.62 -51.17
CA ASN A 341 -47.34 4.63 -50.96
C ASN A 341 -48.72 4.01 -50.62
N GLY A 342 -49.64 4.79 -50.04
CA GLY A 342 -51.09 4.48 -49.95
C GLY A 342 -51.79 5.13 -48.75
N ASN A 343 -52.26 6.39 -48.81
CA ASN A 343 -53.62 6.88 -49.20
C ASN A 343 -54.78 6.16 -48.49
N GLY A 344 -55.83 6.76 -47.93
CA GLY A 344 -56.43 8.11 -47.82
C GLY A 344 -57.55 8.01 -46.74
N SER A 345 -58.38 8.98 -46.33
CA SER A 345 -58.97 10.13 -47.04
C SER A 345 -59.72 11.02 -46.03
N ASN A 346 -59.69 12.34 -46.26
CA ASN A 346 -60.75 13.37 -46.20
C ASN A 346 -61.81 13.45 -45.08
N ALA A 347 -61.96 14.65 -44.48
CA ALA A 347 -63.02 15.61 -44.84
C ALA A 347 -62.85 16.99 -44.15
N ASN A 348 -63.54 17.98 -44.71
CA ASN A 348 -63.24 19.41 -44.79
C ASN A 348 -64.04 20.30 -43.81
N SER A 349 -63.73 21.62 -43.83
CA SER A 349 -64.56 22.79 -43.38
C SER A 349 -64.52 23.13 -41.88
N SER A 350 -64.34 24.35 -41.36
CA SER A 350 -64.44 25.74 -41.88
C SER A 350 -63.73 26.69 -40.89
N ASN A 351 -63.29 27.86 -41.33
CA ASN A 351 -62.71 28.93 -40.50
C ASN A 351 -63.81 29.99 -40.21
N PRO A 352 -63.83 30.68 -39.04
CA PRO A 352 -63.10 31.96 -38.99
C PRO A 352 -62.55 32.41 -37.61
N ARG A 353 -61.35 33.01 -37.67
CA ARG A 353 -60.79 34.13 -36.87
C ARG A 353 -61.27 34.33 -35.41
N ARG A 354 -60.35 34.17 -34.43
CA ARG A 354 -60.21 35.06 -33.26
C ARG A 354 -58.74 35.13 -32.76
N ASN A 355 -58.28 36.36 -32.51
CA ASN A 355 -57.02 36.69 -31.83
C ASN A 355 -57.05 36.20 -30.36
N GLY A 356 -55.89 35.85 -29.80
CA GLY A 356 -55.72 35.74 -28.34
C GLY A 356 -54.58 34.82 -27.90
N SER A 357 -53.61 35.39 -27.20
CA SER A 357 -52.40 34.82 -26.61
C SER A 357 -52.64 33.86 -25.43
N SER A 358 -51.66 32.98 -25.17
CA SER A 358 -51.50 32.17 -23.95
C SER A 358 -50.00 31.87 -23.77
N PRO A 359 -49.45 31.71 -22.55
CA PRO A 359 -49.95 30.68 -21.62
C PRO A 359 -50.00 31.04 -20.12
N ALA A 360 -50.96 30.42 -19.43
CA ALA A 360 -51.02 30.34 -17.97
C ALA A 360 -50.26 29.09 -17.47
N ILE A 361 -48.99 29.25 -17.09
CA ILE A 361 -48.20 28.22 -16.35
C ILE A 361 -47.72 28.79 -14.99
N LEU A 362 -48.07 30.03 -14.65
CA LEU A 362 -47.56 30.71 -13.46
C LEU A 362 -48.15 30.28 -12.09
N PRO A 363 -49.41 29.82 -11.94
CA PRO A 363 -49.99 29.65 -10.60
C PRO A 363 -49.58 28.36 -9.86
N ILE A 364 -48.95 27.38 -10.53
CA ILE A 364 -48.55 26.10 -9.91
C ILE A 364 -47.09 26.10 -9.46
N VAL A 365 -46.21 26.80 -10.19
CA VAL A 365 -44.76 26.75 -9.94
C VAL A 365 -44.38 27.53 -8.67
N LEU A 366 -45.01 28.68 -8.44
CA LEU A 366 -44.75 29.54 -7.27
C LEU A 366 -45.00 28.84 -5.92
N PRO A 367 -46.14 28.18 -5.67
CA PRO A 367 -46.38 27.52 -4.39
C PRO A 367 -45.49 26.29 -4.16
N VAL A 368 -45.05 25.59 -5.21
CA VAL A 368 -44.14 24.44 -5.07
C VAL A 368 -42.73 24.90 -4.68
N VAL A 369 -42.24 25.98 -5.28
CA VAL A 369 -40.90 26.52 -4.97
C VAL A 369 -40.85 27.11 -3.56
N THR A 370 -41.93 27.76 -3.08
CA THR A 370 -41.98 28.28 -1.71
C THR A 370 -42.03 27.15 -0.67
N ILE A 371 -42.80 26.08 -0.91
CA ILE A 371 -42.84 24.92 -0.01
C ILE A 371 -41.48 24.22 0.07
N LEU A 372 -40.81 24.00 -1.07
CA LEU A 372 -39.47 23.40 -1.09
C LEU A 372 -38.42 24.27 -0.40
N GLY A 373 -38.52 25.60 -0.53
CA GLY A 373 -37.68 26.56 0.18
C GLY A 373 -37.90 26.55 1.70
N LEU A 374 -39.15 26.37 2.16
CA LEU A 374 -39.46 26.27 3.59
C LEU A 374 -38.96 24.94 4.18
N ILE A 375 -39.10 23.83 3.44
CA ILE A 375 -38.59 22.52 3.87
C ILE A 375 -37.06 22.53 3.97
N SER A 376 -36.36 23.16 3.02
CA SER A 376 -34.90 23.27 3.08
C SER A 376 -34.44 24.15 4.24
N ALA A 377 -35.11 25.28 4.48
CA ALA A 377 -34.81 26.16 5.62
C ALA A 377 -35.03 25.47 6.97
N ILE A 378 -36.12 24.71 7.12
CA ILE A 378 -36.40 23.91 8.34
C ILE A 378 -35.36 22.80 8.51
N SER A 379 -34.98 22.13 7.41
CA SER A 379 -33.94 21.09 7.44
C SER A 379 -32.58 21.64 7.86
N ILE A 380 -32.22 22.84 7.38
CA ILE A 380 -31.00 23.56 7.75
C ILE A 380 -31.06 24.01 9.22
N TYR A 381 -32.20 24.53 9.67
CA TYR A 381 -32.39 24.93 11.07
C TYR A 381 -32.24 23.74 12.03
N ILE A 382 -32.83 22.59 11.70
CA ILE A 382 -32.68 21.34 12.47
C ILE A 382 -31.23 20.85 12.44
N TRP A 383 -30.54 20.97 11.30
CA TRP A 383 -29.14 20.57 11.16
C TRP A 383 -28.18 21.45 11.99
N ILE A 384 -28.42 22.75 12.05
CA ILE A 384 -27.62 23.72 12.82
C ILE A 384 -27.90 23.59 14.33
N LYS A 385 -29.14 23.26 14.73
CA LYS A 385 -29.52 23.05 16.14
C LYS A 385 -29.31 21.63 16.65
N ARG A 386 -28.82 20.69 15.83
CA ARG A 386 -28.43 19.36 16.33
C ARG A 386 -27.23 19.53 17.27
N PRO A 387 -27.36 19.19 18.57
CA PRO A 387 -26.19 19.17 19.44
C PRO A 387 -25.18 18.17 18.85
N SER A 388 -23.94 18.62 18.66
CA SER A 388 -22.85 17.77 18.22
C SER A 388 -22.85 16.49 19.06
N PRO A 389 -22.88 15.29 18.45
CA PRO A 389 -22.68 14.09 19.23
C PRO A 389 -21.31 14.24 19.89
N LYS A 390 -21.27 14.26 21.23
CA LYS A 390 -20.02 13.98 21.95
C LYS A 390 -19.51 12.68 21.33
N LYS A 391 -18.32 12.71 20.74
CA LYS A 391 -17.69 11.54 20.09
C LYS A 391 -17.50 10.45 21.14
N THR A 392 -18.56 9.68 21.37
CA THR A 392 -18.45 8.38 22.02
C THR A 392 -18.06 7.46 20.89
N LEU A 393 -16.82 6.99 20.95
CA LEU A 393 -16.20 6.10 19.98
C LEU A 393 -17.11 4.87 19.80
N SER A 394 -17.91 4.83 18.74
CA SER A 394 -18.80 3.70 18.45
C SER A 394 -17.95 2.54 17.92
N TYR A 395 -17.52 1.69 18.84
CA TYR A 395 -16.71 0.50 18.63
C TYR A 395 -17.64 -0.72 18.51
N THR A 396 -17.63 -1.39 17.37
CA THR A 396 -18.24 -2.73 17.24
C THR A 396 -17.30 -3.76 17.86
N ALA A 397 -17.52 -4.10 19.13
CA ALA A 397 -17.05 -5.33 19.77
C ALA A 397 -18.23 -6.10 20.37
N CYS A 398 -18.08 -7.41 20.45
CA CYS A 398 -18.96 -8.29 21.21
C CYS A 398 -19.01 -7.81 22.68
N SER A 399 -20.17 -7.95 23.34
CA SER A 399 -20.43 -7.32 24.65
C SER A 399 -19.53 -7.80 25.79
N GLU A 400 -18.92 -8.98 25.67
CA GLU A 400 -18.02 -9.56 26.69
C GLU A 400 -16.65 -8.85 26.77
N ASP A 401 -16.06 -8.46 25.64
CA ASP A 401 -14.74 -7.79 25.62
C ASP A 401 -14.76 -6.38 26.22
N ILE A 402 -15.94 -5.75 26.35
CA ILE A 402 -16.11 -4.40 26.88
C ILE A 402 -16.13 -4.38 28.41
N GLU A 403 -16.55 -5.46 29.08
CA GLU A 403 -16.57 -5.56 30.54
C GLU A 403 -15.18 -5.86 31.11
N ASP A 404 -14.42 -6.76 30.48
CA ASP A 404 -13.03 -7.07 30.86
C ASP A 404 -12.13 -5.82 30.80
N ILE A 405 -12.26 -4.99 29.75
CA ILE A 405 -11.49 -3.75 29.59
C ILE A 405 -11.78 -2.75 30.71
N LYS A 406 -13.04 -2.63 31.17
CA LYS A 406 -13.42 -1.66 32.22
C LYS A 406 -12.79 -1.99 33.58
N SER A 407 -12.53 -3.27 33.85
CA SER A 407 -11.92 -3.71 35.11
C SER A 407 -10.43 -3.34 35.26
N VAL A 408 -9.77 -3.02 34.13
CA VAL A 408 -8.32 -2.76 34.05
C VAL A 408 -8.02 -1.24 33.93
N LEU A 409 -9.05 -0.39 33.88
CA LEU A 409 -8.88 1.06 33.77
C LEU A 409 -8.51 1.71 35.10
N LEU A 410 -7.42 2.47 35.11
CA LEU A 410 -6.91 3.22 36.27
C LEU A 410 -7.23 4.70 36.14
N ASP A 411 -7.41 5.36 37.29
CA ASP A 411 -7.65 6.80 37.36
C ASP A 411 -6.41 7.58 36.87
N PRO A 412 -6.55 8.47 35.86
CA PRO A 412 -5.45 9.27 35.34
C PRO A 412 -4.72 10.09 36.41
N SER A 413 -5.46 10.59 37.41
CA SER A 413 -4.90 11.40 38.49
C SER A 413 -3.92 10.60 39.35
N VAL A 414 -4.25 9.34 39.65
CA VAL A 414 -3.38 8.44 40.41
C VAL A 414 -2.08 8.18 39.67
N ILE A 415 -2.14 7.97 38.35
CA ILE A 415 -0.94 7.71 37.53
C ILE A 415 -0.06 8.97 37.40
N ARG A 416 -0.66 10.16 37.23
CA ARG A 416 0.10 11.42 37.24
C ARG A 416 0.79 11.63 38.58
N THR A 417 0.10 11.44 39.69
CA THR A 417 0.73 11.56 41.01
C THR A 417 1.84 10.53 41.20
N ALA A 418 1.60 9.28 40.82
CA ALA A 418 2.58 8.19 40.95
C ALA A 418 3.88 8.46 40.16
N THR A 419 3.79 9.14 39.02
CA THR A 419 4.93 9.45 38.14
C THR A 419 5.52 10.85 38.36
N SER A 420 5.05 11.60 39.37
CA SER A 420 5.39 13.01 39.57
C SER A 420 5.12 13.86 38.31
N ASN A 421 3.95 13.66 37.72
CA ASN A 421 3.48 14.25 36.48
C ASN A 421 4.41 13.97 35.29
N PHE A 422 4.82 12.72 35.12
CA PHE A 422 5.76 12.28 34.08
C PHE A 422 7.08 13.08 34.10
N SER A 423 7.62 13.32 35.31
CA SER A 423 8.91 14.00 35.47
C SER A 423 10.01 13.28 34.67
N GLU A 424 10.87 14.04 34.00
CA GLU A 424 12.02 13.47 33.27
C GLU A 424 12.99 12.72 34.21
N GLU A 425 13.02 13.05 35.50
CA GLU A 425 13.79 12.30 36.52
C GLU A 425 13.31 10.86 36.69
N ASN A 426 12.03 10.61 36.40
CA ASN A 426 11.42 9.29 36.46
C ASN A 426 11.46 8.56 35.12
N LYS A 427 12.03 9.15 34.06
CA LYS A 427 12.04 8.54 32.74
C LYS A 427 13.00 7.34 32.69
N LEU A 428 12.45 6.18 32.36
CA LEU A 428 13.18 4.92 32.23
C LEU A 428 13.74 4.73 30.81
N GLY A 429 13.06 5.27 29.80
CA GLY A 429 13.47 5.19 28.40
C GLY A 429 12.47 5.83 27.43
N GLU A 430 12.88 5.99 26.18
CA GLU A 430 12.07 6.54 25.08
C GLU A 430 12.42 5.85 23.78
N GLY A 431 11.43 5.55 22.95
CA GLY A 431 11.60 4.93 21.65
C GLY A 431 10.36 5.05 20.76
N GLY A 432 10.31 4.31 19.66
CA GLY A 432 9.21 4.37 18.68
C GLY A 432 7.82 4.00 19.23
N PHE A 433 7.76 3.40 20.43
CA PHE A 433 6.53 3.01 21.12
C PHE A 433 6.11 3.99 22.24
N GLY A 434 6.78 5.13 22.36
CA GLY A 434 6.50 6.15 23.36
C GLY A 434 7.53 6.22 24.50
N GLN A 435 7.17 6.95 25.55
CA GLN A 435 8.03 7.24 26.69
C GLN A 435 7.63 6.37 27.87
N VAL A 436 8.60 5.82 28.60
CA VAL A 436 8.35 4.96 29.77
C VAL A 436 8.84 5.66 31.03
N TYR A 437 7.98 5.76 32.03
CA TYR A 437 8.25 6.43 33.31
C TYR A 437 8.14 5.45 34.47
N LYS A 438 9.01 5.57 35.46
CA LYS A 438 8.86 4.93 36.76
C LYS A 438 7.79 5.68 37.56
N GLY A 439 6.98 4.95 38.30
CA GLY A 439 6.07 5.53 39.26
C GLY A 439 5.97 4.72 40.55
N MET A 440 5.38 5.34 41.56
CA MET A 440 5.07 4.73 42.85
C MET A 440 3.57 4.89 43.13
N MET A 441 2.84 3.79 43.18
CA MET A 441 1.42 3.80 43.51
C MET A 441 1.19 4.15 45.00
N PRO A 442 -0.02 4.61 45.39
CA PRO A 442 -0.31 5.00 46.78
C PRO A 442 -0.13 3.87 47.80
N ASP A 443 -0.24 2.62 47.36
CA ASP A 443 -0.03 1.41 48.16
C ASP A 443 1.46 1.01 48.29
N GLY A 444 2.37 1.78 47.70
CA GLY A 444 3.81 1.52 47.69
C GLY A 444 4.27 0.59 46.58
N GLN A 445 3.40 0.21 45.63
CA GLN A 445 3.81 -0.59 44.48
C GLN A 445 4.59 0.25 43.46
N GLU A 446 5.80 -0.19 43.10
CA GLU A 446 6.56 0.38 41.99
C GLU A 446 5.98 -0.06 40.64
N ILE A 447 5.79 0.90 39.73
CA ILE A 447 5.19 0.69 38.41
C ILE A 447 6.04 1.28 37.29
N ALA A 448 5.85 0.76 36.08
CA ALA A 448 6.35 1.32 34.84
C ALA A 448 5.18 1.77 33.97
N VAL A 449 5.14 3.06 33.61
CA VAL A 449 4.06 3.69 32.85
C VAL A 449 4.55 4.03 31.46
N LYS A 450 4.05 3.30 30.46
CA LYS A 450 4.31 3.55 29.03
C LYS A 450 3.27 4.54 28.52
N ARG A 451 3.71 5.77 28.24
CA ARG A 451 2.93 6.86 27.62
C ARG A 451 3.09 6.80 26.11
N LEU A 452 2.01 6.50 25.40
CA LEU A 452 2.02 6.40 23.95
C LEU A 452 2.02 7.81 23.33
N SER A 453 2.83 8.05 22.30
CA SER A 453 3.01 9.37 21.67
C SER A 453 1.74 9.91 21.01
N GLU A 454 1.42 11.19 21.21
CA GLU A 454 0.35 11.88 20.48
C GLU A 454 0.69 12.08 19.00
N GLY A 455 -0.26 11.76 18.12
CA GLY A 455 -0.14 11.98 16.67
C GLY A 455 0.22 10.75 15.83
N SER A 456 0.56 9.61 16.42
CA SER A 456 0.78 8.38 15.63
C SER A 456 -0.55 7.73 15.26
N LYS A 457 -0.76 7.44 13.96
CA LYS A 457 -1.87 6.60 13.48
C LYS A 457 -1.75 5.13 13.95
N GLN A 458 -0.72 4.81 14.74
CA GLN A 458 -0.25 3.48 15.09
C GLN A 458 -0.54 3.08 16.55
N GLY A 459 -0.64 4.06 17.46
CA GLY A 459 -0.77 3.79 18.91
C GLY A 459 -2.11 3.21 19.34
N LEU A 460 -3.21 3.44 18.61
CA LEU A 460 -4.53 2.90 18.95
C LEU A 460 -4.65 1.37 18.69
N PRO A 461 -4.19 0.83 17.55
CA PRO A 461 -4.11 -0.61 17.33
C PRO A 461 -3.17 -1.36 18.30
N GLU A 462 -2.01 -0.79 18.62
CA GLU A 462 -1.03 -1.40 19.54
C GLU A 462 -1.53 -1.38 20.99
N LEU A 463 -2.14 -0.27 21.42
CA LEU A 463 -2.86 -0.18 22.69
C LEU A 463 -3.97 -1.23 22.79
N LYS A 464 -4.78 -1.39 21.74
CA LYS A 464 -5.83 -2.40 21.69
C LYS A 464 -5.26 -3.81 21.80
N ASN A 465 -4.15 -4.10 21.12
CA ASN A 465 -3.49 -5.40 21.20
C ASN A 465 -2.93 -5.65 22.61
N GLU A 466 -2.15 -4.73 23.19
CA GLU A 466 -1.57 -4.91 24.54
C GLU A 466 -2.67 -5.04 25.59
N LEU A 467 -3.75 -4.23 25.52
CA LEU A 467 -4.84 -4.27 26.48
C LEU A 467 -5.68 -5.56 26.39
N LEU A 468 -5.99 -6.05 25.18
CA LEU A 468 -6.79 -7.26 24.98
C LEU A 468 -5.99 -8.55 25.24
N LEU A 469 -4.70 -8.56 24.92
CA LEU A 469 -3.84 -9.73 25.06
C LEU A 469 -3.33 -9.88 26.49
N VAL A 470 -2.73 -8.84 27.05
CA VAL A 470 -1.99 -8.96 28.32
C VAL A 470 -2.93 -9.08 29.52
N ALA A 471 -4.16 -8.54 29.44
CA ALA A 471 -5.18 -8.79 30.45
C ALA A 471 -5.54 -10.29 30.60
N LYS A 472 -5.39 -11.08 29.53
CA LYS A 472 -5.71 -12.53 29.50
C LYS A 472 -4.47 -13.42 29.73
N LEU A 473 -3.28 -12.85 29.84
CA LEU A 473 -2.01 -13.57 29.97
C LEU A 473 -1.36 -13.31 31.33
N GLN A 474 -1.22 -14.35 32.17
CA GLN A 474 -0.56 -14.25 33.47
C GLN A 474 0.43 -15.39 33.64
N HIS A 475 1.72 -15.08 33.65
CA HIS A 475 2.77 -16.07 33.83
C HIS A 475 4.02 -15.43 34.45
N ARG A 476 4.76 -16.18 35.27
CA ARG A 476 5.95 -15.70 36.00
C ARG A 476 7.06 -15.17 35.09
N ASN A 477 7.13 -15.64 33.84
CA ASN A 477 8.11 -15.21 32.83
C ASN A 477 7.55 -14.22 31.80
N LEU A 478 6.40 -13.59 32.09
CA LEU A 478 5.86 -12.47 31.32
C LEU A 478 5.77 -11.24 32.24
N VAL A 479 5.91 -10.04 31.68
CA VAL A 479 5.65 -8.80 32.41
C VAL A 479 4.15 -8.60 32.59
N LYS A 480 3.74 -8.38 33.83
CA LYS A 480 2.34 -8.19 34.22
C LYS A 480 1.87 -6.77 33.87
N LEU A 481 0.81 -6.68 33.05
CA LEU A 481 0.02 -5.45 32.94
C LEU A 481 -0.84 -5.31 34.19
N ILE A 482 -0.70 -4.17 34.87
CA ILE A 482 -1.50 -3.80 36.05
C ILE A 482 -2.78 -3.10 35.60
N GLY A 483 -2.67 -2.21 34.61
CA GLY A 483 -3.78 -1.38 34.19
C GLY A 483 -3.52 -0.57 32.93
N ALA A 484 -4.54 0.15 32.48
CA ALA A 484 -4.45 1.15 31.42
C ALA A 484 -5.17 2.43 31.83
N CYS A 485 -4.76 3.57 31.31
CA CYS A 485 -5.46 4.83 31.48
C CYS A 485 -5.72 5.44 30.10
N LEU A 486 -6.98 5.76 29.83
CA LEU A 486 -7.46 6.29 28.56
C LEU A 486 -8.22 7.59 28.84
N ASP A 487 -7.51 8.72 28.80
CA ASP A 487 -8.11 10.04 29.05
C ASP A 487 -7.66 11.04 27.98
N GLY A 488 -8.53 11.30 27.00
CA GLY A 488 -8.33 12.28 25.93
C GLY A 488 -6.99 12.15 25.20
N GLU A 489 -6.02 12.91 25.66
CA GLU A 489 -4.64 13.04 25.17
C GLU A 489 -3.70 11.93 25.71
N ASP A 490 -3.99 11.37 26.89
CA ASP A 490 -3.14 10.39 27.56
C ASP A 490 -3.64 8.96 27.37
N LYS A 491 -2.89 8.21 26.56
CA LYS A 491 -3.03 6.76 26.37
C LYS A 491 -1.86 6.07 27.07
N LEU A 492 -2.14 5.49 28.22
CA LEU A 492 -1.13 4.94 29.13
C LEU A 492 -1.35 3.45 29.35
N LEU A 493 -0.25 2.71 29.40
CA LEU A 493 -0.21 1.31 29.85
C LEU A 493 0.67 1.21 31.09
N VAL A 494 0.16 0.57 32.13
CA VAL A 494 0.79 0.50 33.46
C VAL A 494 1.19 -0.94 33.74
N TYR A 495 2.49 -1.16 33.87
CA TYR A 495 3.13 -2.45 34.10
C TYR A 495 3.77 -2.52 35.48
N GLU A 496 4.02 -3.73 35.96
CA GLU A 496 4.95 -3.92 37.09
C GLU A 496 6.35 -3.37 36.75
N TYR A 497 6.99 -2.73 37.71
CA TYR A 497 8.36 -2.24 37.53
C TYR A 497 9.38 -3.38 37.66
N ILE A 498 10.26 -3.52 36.66
CA ILE A 498 11.31 -4.54 36.64
C ILE A 498 12.70 -3.88 36.84
N PRO A 499 13.41 -4.17 37.95
CA PRO A 499 14.49 -3.31 38.44
C PRO A 499 15.84 -3.47 37.71
N LYS A 500 16.15 -4.63 37.11
CA LYS A 500 17.45 -4.83 36.42
C LYS A 500 17.38 -4.52 34.92
N LYS A 501 16.44 -3.69 34.46
CA LYS A 501 16.33 -3.26 33.05
C LYS A 501 16.24 -4.46 32.08
N SER A 502 16.56 -4.24 30.81
CA SER A 502 16.50 -5.21 29.71
C SER A 502 17.80 -6.00 29.54
N LEU A 503 17.71 -7.18 28.91
CA LEU A 503 18.82 -8.10 28.71
C LEU A 503 19.90 -7.54 27.77
N ASP A 504 19.52 -6.73 26.77
CA ASP A 504 20.48 -6.02 25.89
C ASP A 504 21.44 -5.13 26.69
N ALA A 505 20.96 -4.46 27.75
CA ALA A 505 21.76 -3.62 28.63
C ALA A 505 22.84 -4.41 29.40
N PHE A 506 22.72 -5.74 29.46
CA PHE A 506 23.75 -6.63 30.03
C PHE A 506 24.63 -7.26 28.94
N ILE A 507 24.07 -7.58 27.77
CA ILE A 507 24.82 -8.24 26.69
C ILE A 507 25.81 -7.29 26.01
N PHE A 508 25.45 -6.02 25.84
CA PHE A 508 26.26 -5.03 25.11
C PHE A 508 27.14 -4.14 26.00
N ASP A 509 27.06 -4.30 27.32
CA ASP A 509 27.89 -3.61 28.30
C ASP A 509 28.96 -4.57 28.83
N ASP A 510 30.24 -4.28 28.57
CA ASP A 510 31.33 -5.21 28.86
C ASP A 510 31.47 -5.52 30.36
N GLU A 511 31.15 -4.58 31.25
CA GLU A 511 31.20 -4.77 32.71
C GLU A 511 30.01 -5.61 33.21
N LYS A 512 28.81 -5.30 32.73
CA LYS A 512 27.59 -6.03 33.12
C LYS A 512 27.54 -7.43 32.51
N ARG A 513 28.15 -7.64 31.33
CA ARG A 513 28.25 -8.95 30.69
C ARG A 513 28.98 -9.96 31.56
N GLY A 514 29.95 -9.54 32.38
CA GLY A 514 30.62 -10.39 33.37
C GLY A 514 29.68 -10.97 34.43
N LYS A 515 28.51 -10.36 34.64
CA LYS A 515 27.45 -10.85 35.56
C LYS A 515 26.56 -11.92 34.93
N LEU A 516 26.68 -12.15 33.62
CA LEU A 516 26.01 -13.23 32.90
C LEU A 516 26.92 -14.46 32.85
N ALA A 517 27.18 -15.08 34.00
CA ALA A 517 27.81 -16.39 34.06
C ALA A 517 26.90 -17.46 33.43
N TRP A 518 27.45 -18.62 33.08
CA TRP A 518 26.73 -19.64 32.31
C TRP A 518 25.44 -20.11 33.00
N ASP A 519 25.48 -20.33 34.31
CA ASP A 519 24.31 -20.67 35.13
C ASP A 519 23.19 -19.63 35.00
N THR A 520 23.56 -18.34 35.02
CA THR A 520 22.63 -17.23 34.87
C THR A 520 22.07 -17.15 33.45
N ARG A 521 22.91 -17.38 32.43
CA ARG A 521 22.47 -17.47 31.02
C ARG A 521 21.48 -18.61 30.81
N TYR A 522 21.80 -19.79 31.33
CA TYR A 522 20.95 -20.97 31.25
C TYR A 522 19.59 -20.72 31.93
N LYS A 523 19.60 -20.10 33.12
CA LYS A 523 18.38 -19.68 33.82
C LYS A 523 17.53 -18.72 32.98
N ILE A 524 18.15 -17.74 32.33
CA ILE A 524 17.49 -16.80 31.43
C ILE A 524 16.89 -17.53 30.22
N ILE A 525 17.64 -18.43 29.58
CA ILE A 525 17.17 -19.23 28.44
C ILE A 525 15.95 -20.05 28.83
N CYS A 526 16.02 -20.79 29.93
CA CYS A 526 14.92 -21.62 30.41
C CYS A 526 13.69 -20.78 30.75
N GLY A 527 13.87 -19.59 31.35
CA GLY A 527 12.76 -18.70 31.65
C GLY A 527 12.09 -18.14 30.40
N ILE A 528 12.86 -17.75 29.37
CA ILE A 528 12.31 -17.32 28.07
C ILE A 528 11.54 -18.47 27.42
N ALA A 529 12.13 -19.66 27.37
CA ALA A 529 11.49 -20.85 26.78
C ALA A 529 10.17 -21.18 27.46
N ARG A 530 10.11 -21.15 28.80
CA ARG A 530 8.85 -21.32 29.56
C ARG A 530 7.83 -20.24 29.24
N GLY A 531 8.26 -18.97 29.14
CA GLY A 531 7.37 -17.88 28.73
C GLY A 531 6.77 -18.08 27.35
N LEU A 532 7.56 -18.56 26.38
CA LEU A 532 7.10 -18.85 25.03
C LEU A 532 6.20 -20.09 24.96
N ALA A 533 6.55 -21.16 25.67
CA ALA A 533 5.71 -22.36 25.77
C ALA A 533 4.32 -22.01 26.32
N TYR A 534 4.28 -21.19 27.38
CA TYR A 534 3.03 -20.67 27.91
C TYR A 534 2.23 -19.92 26.83
N LEU A 535 2.84 -18.97 26.12
CA LEU A 535 2.15 -18.19 25.08
C LEU A 535 1.63 -19.04 23.91
N HIS A 536 2.36 -20.08 23.54
CA HIS A 536 2.05 -20.88 22.35
C HIS A 536 1.09 -22.04 22.61
N ASP A 537 1.09 -22.60 23.82
CA ASP A 537 0.38 -23.87 24.08
C ASP A 537 -0.39 -23.92 25.42
N GLU A 538 0.14 -23.32 26.49
CA GLU A 538 -0.48 -23.46 27.82
C GLU A 538 -1.51 -22.36 28.16
N SER A 539 -1.46 -21.22 27.47
CA SER A 539 -2.43 -20.13 27.67
C SER A 539 -3.76 -20.42 26.98
N ARG A 540 -4.86 -19.90 27.56
CA ARG A 540 -6.22 -20.07 27.01
C ARG A 540 -6.36 -19.54 25.57
N ILE A 541 -5.56 -18.53 25.23
CA ILE A 541 -5.42 -17.98 23.89
C ILE A 541 -4.00 -18.24 23.41
N LYS A 542 -3.82 -18.79 22.21
CA LYS A 542 -2.49 -18.98 21.63
C LYS A 542 -2.01 -17.66 21.06
N VAL A 543 -0.81 -17.21 21.44
CA VAL A 543 -0.30 -15.87 21.14
C VAL A 543 1.12 -15.96 20.59
N ILE A 544 1.35 -15.36 19.41
CA ILE A 544 2.70 -15.20 18.86
C ILE A 544 3.19 -13.80 19.20
N HIS A 545 4.34 -13.68 19.88
CA HIS A 545 4.89 -12.40 20.34
C HIS A 545 5.31 -11.45 19.20
N ARG A 546 5.92 -12.00 18.13
CA ARG A 546 6.36 -11.30 16.90
C ARG A 546 7.48 -10.25 17.03
N ASP A 547 7.81 -9.79 18.23
CA ASP A 547 8.98 -8.91 18.47
C ASP A 547 9.86 -9.41 19.63
N LEU A 548 10.22 -10.69 19.62
CA LEU A 548 11.11 -11.24 20.64
C LEU A 548 12.57 -10.85 20.34
N LYS A 549 13.17 -10.07 21.24
CA LYS A 549 14.56 -9.57 21.15
C LYS A 549 15.12 -9.27 22.54
N PRO A 550 16.44 -9.14 22.72
CA PRO A 550 17.03 -8.88 24.03
C PRO A 550 16.51 -7.62 24.74
N SER A 551 16.16 -6.55 24.02
CA SER A 551 15.57 -5.35 24.62
C SER A 551 14.15 -5.54 25.16
N ASN A 552 13.45 -6.60 24.71
CA ASN A 552 12.11 -6.99 25.17
C ASN A 552 12.14 -8.13 26.22
N ILE A 553 13.34 -8.47 26.74
CA ILE A 553 13.49 -9.38 27.88
C ILE A 553 13.94 -8.55 29.08
N LEU A 554 13.07 -8.32 30.05
CA LEU A 554 13.40 -7.62 31.29
C LEU A 554 13.91 -8.60 32.35
N LEU A 555 14.81 -8.12 33.22
CA LEU A 555 15.43 -8.93 34.27
C LEU A 555 15.02 -8.45 35.67
N GLU A 556 14.50 -9.36 36.48
CA GLU A 556 14.24 -9.12 37.91
C GLU A 556 15.50 -9.21 38.77
N MET A 557 15.38 -8.94 40.08
CA MET A 557 16.50 -8.99 41.03
C MET A 557 17.28 -10.31 40.99
N ASP A 558 16.63 -11.46 40.77
CA ASP A 558 17.30 -12.77 40.70
C ASP A 558 17.72 -13.18 39.29
N MET A 559 17.82 -12.24 38.35
CA MET A 559 18.08 -12.52 36.93
C MET A 559 17.02 -13.43 36.30
N ASN A 560 15.80 -13.41 36.85
CA ASN A 560 14.65 -14.09 36.23
C ASN A 560 14.21 -13.26 35.02
N PRO A 561 14.05 -13.88 33.83
CA PRO A 561 13.60 -13.17 32.64
C PRO A 561 12.07 -13.04 32.63
N LYS A 562 11.61 -11.87 32.18
CA LYS A 562 10.23 -11.61 31.83
C LYS A 562 10.14 -11.04 30.42
N ILE A 563 9.32 -11.65 29.58
CA ILE A 563 9.04 -11.18 28.22
C ILE A 563 8.08 -9.99 28.31
N SER A 564 8.41 -8.90 27.61
CA SER A 564 7.65 -7.66 27.57
C SER A 564 7.33 -7.23 26.14
N ASP A 565 6.48 -6.21 25.99
CA ASP A 565 6.18 -5.51 24.74
C ASP A 565 5.37 -6.32 23.72
N PHE A 566 4.08 -6.51 24.05
CA PHE A 566 3.11 -7.28 23.25
C PHE A 566 2.38 -6.43 22.18
N GLY A 567 2.83 -5.20 21.89
CA GLY A 567 2.18 -4.31 20.91
C GLY A 567 2.00 -4.92 19.52
N LEU A 568 2.89 -5.83 19.15
CA LEU A 568 2.87 -6.53 17.88
C LEU A 568 2.38 -7.98 17.98
N ALA A 569 2.00 -8.43 19.17
CA ALA A 569 1.56 -9.79 19.39
C ALA A 569 0.22 -10.07 18.69
N SER A 570 0.01 -11.33 18.32
CA SER A 570 -1.15 -11.76 17.54
C SER A 570 -1.79 -13.00 18.16
N VAL A 571 -3.13 -12.99 18.31
CA VAL A 571 -3.92 -14.18 18.71
C VAL A 571 -4.00 -15.15 17.53
N PHE A 572 -3.96 -16.43 17.86
CA PHE A 572 -4.07 -17.55 16.94
C PHE A 572 -5.39 -18.29 17.25
N GLU A 573 -6.29 -18.42 16.28
CA GLU A 573 -7.57 -19.13 16.44
C GLU A 573 -7.48 -20.56 15.86
N GLY A 574 -7.87 -21.57 16.65
CA GLY A 574 -7.99 -22.98 16.24
C GLY A 574 -6.70 -23.82 16.30
N ASP A 575 -6.76 -25.04 15.75
CA ASP A 575 -5.66 -26.04 15.76
C ASP A 575 -4.68 -25.91 14.59
N HIS A 576 -4.60 -24.74 13.96
CA HIS A 576 -3.72 -24.54 12.80
C HIS A 576 -2.25 -24.50 13.26
N THR A 577 -1.31 -25.00 12.44
CA THR A 577 0.14 -24.96 12.73
C THR A 577 0.87 -23.83 11.99
N LYS A 578 0.13 -23.02 11.21
CA LYS A 578 0.67 -21.94 10.36
C LYS A 578 -0.29 -20.74 10.35
N HIS A 579 0.25 -19.52 10.49
CA HIS A 579 -0.51 -18.27 10.40
C HIS A 579 0.15 -17.31 9.40
N ILE A 580 -0.63 -16.86 8.40
CA ILE A 580 -0.22 -15.90 7.38
C ILE A 580 -0.64 -14.50 7.83
N THR A 581 0.33 -13.70 8.30
CA THR A 581 0.10 -12.28 8.64
C THR A 581 0.28 -11.40 7.40
N ARG A 582 -0.68 -10.49 7.14
CA ARG A 582 -0.62 -9.51 6.04
C ARG A 582 0.20 -8.25 6.36
N ARG A 583 0.73 -8.15 7.60
CA ARG A 583 1.54 -7.03 8.11
C ARG A 583 2.87 -7.59 8.60
N VAL A 584 4.00 -7.12 8.05
CA VAL A 584 5.33 -7.38 8.61
C VAL A 584 5.48 -6.53 9.87
N ALA A 585 5.84 -7.14 10.99
CA ALA A 585 6.02 -6.47 12.27
C ALA A 585 7.03 -7.27 13.10
N GLY A 586 7.82 -6.58 13.91
CA GLY A 586 8.99 -7.09 14.62
C GLY A 586 10.21 -6.25 14.30
N THR A 587 11.35 -6.56 14.89
CA THR A 587 12.62 -5.86 14.66
C THR A 587 13.31 -6.35 13.38
N TYR A 588 13.86 -5.42 12.60
CA TYR A 588 14.47 -5.73 11.29
C TYR A 588 15.73 -6.60 11.42
N ALA A 589 15.99 -7.41 10.39
CA ALA A 589 17.12 -8.34 10.31
C ALA A 589 18.51 -7.67 10.45
N VAL A 590 18.64 -6.37 10.18
CA VAL A 590 19.93 -5.65 10.25
C VAL A 590 20.32 -5.33 11.70
N ASP A 591 19.36 -4.99 12.57
CA ASP A 591 19.60 -4.89 14.03
C ASP A 591 19.88 -6.28 14.63
N ILE A 592 19.27 -7.30 14.03
CA ILE A 592 19.44 -8.72 14.36
C ILE A 592 20.86 -9.22 14.05
N TRP A 593 21.55 -8.80 12.99
CA TRP A 593 22.88 -9.35 12.69
C TRP A 593 23.93 -9.03 13.77
N HIS A 594 23.93 -7.81 14.32
CA HIS A 594 24.84 -7.45 15.42
C HIS A 594 24.32 -7.88 16.80
N GLN A 595 23.00 -7.78 17.06
CA GLN A 595 22.44 -8.11 18.37
C GLN A 595 22.22 -9.63 18.55
N ASN A 596 21.81 -10.34 17.50
CA ASN A 596 21.56 -11.78 17.57
C ASN A 596 22.79 -12.64 17.36
N MET A 597 23.89 -12.20 16.72
CA MET A 597 25.12 -13.03 16.76
C MET A 597 25.59 -13.24 18.21
N ARG A 598 25.57 -12.19 19.03
CA ARG A 598 25.92 -12.29 20.46
C ARG A 598 24.84 -12.92 21.35
N PHE A 599 23.57 -12.85 20.94
CA PHE A 599 22.47 -13.55 21.61
C PHE A 599 22.50 -15.06 21.28
N LEU A 600 22.74 -15.42 20.01
CA LEU A 600 22.93 -16.80 19.53
C LEU A 600 24.22 -17.41 20.10
N ASP A 601 25.24 -16.61 20.41
CA ASP A 601 26.41 -17.07 21.18
C ASP A 601 26.06 -17.53 22.61
N MET A 602 24.85 -17.24 23.12
CA MET A 602 24.33 -17.88 24.34
C MET A 602 23.82 -19.32 24.09
N PHE A 603 23.51 -19.68 22.84
CA PHE A 603 22.87 -20.94 22.46
C PHE A 603 23.85 -21.78 21.63
N GLN A 604 24.60 -22.68 22.27
CA GLN A 604 25.31 -23.72 21.51
C GLN A 604 24.29 -24.70 20.90
N PRO A 605 24.44 -25.11 19.62
CA PRO A 605 23.45 -25.89 18.88
C PRO A 605 23.02 -27.22 19.52
N ASN A 606 23.85 -27.82 20.36
CA ASN A 606 23.62 -29.16 20.91
C ASN A 606 22.83 -29.18 22.24
N GLN A 607 22.37 -28.05 22.78
CA GLN A 607 21.80 -28.00 24.15
C GLN A 607 20.40 -27.37 24.28
N MET A 608 19.76 -26.91 23.19
CA MET A 608 18.35 -26.51 23.24
C MET A 608 17.40 -27.71 23.44
N CYS A 609 17.78 -28.92 22.98
CA CYS A 609 16.94 -30.11 23.18
C CYS A 609 16.83 -30.51 24.66
N SER A 610 17.88 -30.30 25.46
CA SER A 610 17.90 -30.66 26.89
C SER A 610 17.16 -29.69 27.82
N ALA A 611 16.65 -28.56 27.32
CA ALA A 611 15.87 -27.60 28.11
C ALA A 611 14.35 -27.73 27.88
N LEU A 612 13.94 -28.59 26.94
CA LEU A 612 12.54 -28.90 26.59
C LEU A 612 12.12 -30.31 27.04
N GLU A 613 13.02 -31.08 27.63
CA GLU A 613 12.75 -32.24 28.51
C GLU A 613 12.78 -31.78 29.96
#